data_AF-A0A651GVC8-F1
#
_entry.id   AF-A0A651GVC8-F1
#
_cell.length_a   1.000
_cell.length_b   1.000
_cell.length_c   1.000
_cell.angle_alpha   90.00
_cell.angle_beta   90.00
_cell.angle_gamma   90.00
#
_symmetry.space_group_name_H-M   'P 1'
#
loop_
_entity.id
_entity.type
_entity.pdbx_description
1 polymer ?
#
loop_
_entity_poly.entity_id
_entity_poly.type
_entity_poly.pdbx_seq_one_letter_code
_entity_poly.pdbx_strand_id
1 'polypeptide(L)'
;MLKRRFNQDVIRYLLAAGLAAAGLAHFLFPDEFIPAVPAPFDHAAFWVYFTGVVEILAAIGLLVPRLQRLTAWVLVFYFIALLPAHIEMLLIGHEIFGISDRTFMIARIFFQLVPICMAWKSRETDAGGIWPALDHFDKLLKERWEQPLSWHSRWLFAAAWYNIGFGFWAVIFPQQAFQLFGLDPDTPHFLWQTIGMIVGVYGFGYAVAALNEQKHIPIVLVGLLGKIFGPIGFVFTFFNGDITLSFGILILFNDLIWYPAFFGICFRFFRNGSMLKRLI
;
A
#
# COMPACT_ATOMS: atom_id res chain seq x y z
N MET A 1 17.74 23.09 14.12
CA MET A 1 16.94 22.25 15.02
C MET A 1 15.58 22.89 15.35
N LEU A 2 15.53 24.11 15.89
CA LEU A 2 14.28 24.82 16.24
C LEU A 2 13.25 24.99 15.11
N LYS A 3 13.67 25.44 13.92
CA LYS A 3 12.77 25.65 12.76
C LYS A 3 12.09 24.37 12.26
N ARG A 4 12.79 23.22 12.33
CA ARG A 4 12.23 21.91 11.95
C ARG A 4 11.15 21.46 12.94
N ARG A 5 11.41 21.65 14.24
CA ARG A 5 10.48 21.32 15.32
C ARG A 5 9.21 22.16 15.24
N PHE A 6 9.34 23.47 15.04
CA PHE A 6 8.22 24.38 14.83
C PHE A 6 7.30 23.96 13.68
N ASN A 7 7.87 23.61 12.51
CA ASN A 7 7.08 23.17 11.37
C ASN A 7 6.31 21.86 11.63
N GLN A 8 6.88 20.93 12.42
CA GLN A 8 6.21 19.68 12.77
C GLN A 8 5.06 19.91 13.75
N ASP A 9 5.23 20.80 14.73
CA ASP A 9 4.17 21.17 15.66
C ASP A 9 2.99 21.83 14.94
N VAL A 10 3.25 22.74 13.99
CA VAL A 10 2.19 23.38 13.17
C VAL A 10 1.40 22.34 12.37
N ILE A 11 2.07 21.42 11.68
CA ILE A 11 1.40 20.34 10.92
C ILE A 11 0.52 19.50 11.82
N ARG A 12 1.02 19.14 13.00
CA ARG A 12 0.28 18.34 13.98
C ARG A 12 -0.97 19.08 14.48
N TYR A 13 -0.85 20.35 14.83
CA TYR A 13 -2.00 21.14 15.30
C TYR A 13 -3.04 21.33 14.21
N LEU A 14 -2.64 21.57 12.96
CA LEU A 14 -3.56 21.63 11.82
C LEU A 14 -4.29 20.32 11.60
N LEU A 15 -3.58 19.18 11.68
CA LEU A 15 -4.20 17.86 11.54
C LEU A 15 -5.19 17.59 12.68
N ALA A 16 -4.81 17.89 13.92
CA ALA A 16 -5.68 17.71 15.08
C ALA A 16 -6.94 18.58 15.00
N ALA A 17 -6.80 19.84 14.57
CA ALA A 17 -7.95 20.73 14.37
C ALA A 17 -8.88 20.22 13.26
N GLY A 18 -8.32 19.76 12.13
CA GLY A 18 -9.08 19.17 11.03
C GLY A 18 -9.83 17.91 11.44
N LEU A 19 -9.19 17.01 12.19
CA LEU A 19 -9.81 15.80 12.74
C LEU A 19 -10.91 16.13 13.74
N ALA A 20 -10.72 17.12 14.62
CA ALA A 20 -11.77 17.54 15.54
C ALA A 20 -12.99 18.09 14.79
N ALA A 21 -12.77 18.91 13.76
CA ALA A 21 -13.84 19.46 12.93
C ALA A 21 -14.58 18.35 12.14
N ALA A 22 -13.85 17.44 11.50
CA ALA A 22 -14.42 16.30 10.78
C ALA A 22 -15.20 15.38 11.73
N GLY A 23 -14.62 15.06 12.89
CA GLY A 23 -15.26 14.24 13.90
C GLY A 23 -16.56 14.85 14.40
N LEU A 24 -16.59 16.17 14.66
CA LEU A 24 -17.82 16.89 14.99
C LEU A 24 -18.85 16.86 13.84
N ALA A 25 -18.40 17.00 12.58
CA ALA A 25 -19.29 16.99 11.42
C ALA A 25 -20.06 15.67 11.28
N HIS A 26 -19.48 14.53 11.65
CA HIS A 26 -20.19 13.24 11.67
C HIS A 26 -21.41 13.22 12.62
N PHE A 27 -21.37 14.00 13.70
CA PHE A 27 -22.51 14.12 14.63
C PHE A 27 -23.50 15.21 14.22
N LEU A 28 -23.02 16.28 13.58
CA LEU A 28 -23.85 17.43 13.19
C LEU A 28 -24.58 17.21 11.86
N PHE A 29 -24.00 16.45 10.94
CA PHE A 29 -24.51 16.26 9.58
C PHE A 29 -24.47 14.78 9.14
N PRO A 30 -25.01 13.82 9.93
CA PRO A 30 -24.88 12.39 9.64
C PRO A 30 -25.46 11.98 8.28
N ASP A 31 -26.53 12.65 7.83
CA ASP A 31 -27.21 12.35 6.56
C ASP A 31 -26.31 12.56 5.34
N GLU A 32 -25.29 13.40 5.45
CA GLU A 32 -24.31 13.67 4.38
C GLU A 32 -23.23 12.58 4.29
N PHE A 33 -23.02 11.81 5.37
CA PHE A 33 -21.98 10.79 5.46
C PHE A 33 -22.52 9.37 5.36
N ILE A 34 -23.77 9.12 5.73
CA ILE A 34 -24.41 7.79 5.62
C ILE A 34 -24.30 7.20 4.20
N PRO A 35 -24.53 7.96 3.12
CA PRO A 35 -24.39 7.44 1.75
C PRO A 35 -22.95 7.07 1.36
N ALA A 36 -21.95 7.55 2.11
CA ALA A 36 -20.53 7.26 1.86
C ALA A 36 -20.08 5.92 2.45
N VAL A 37 -20.91 5.25 3.26
CA VAL A 37 -20.56 3.97 3.89
C VAL A 37 -20.69 2.84 2.86
N PRO A 38 -19.61 2.06 2.59
CA PRO A 38 -19.64 0.98 1.60
C PRO A 38 -20.63 -0.13 1.92
N ALA A 39 -21.18 -0.77 0.88
CA ALA A 39 -22.23 -1.80 0.99
C ALA A 39 -21.96 -2.98 1.96
N PRO A 40 -20.71 -3.47 2.16
CA PRO A 40 -20.44 -4.54 3.13
C PRO A 40 -20.68 -4.14 4.61
N PHE A 41 -20.83 -2.85 4.91
CA PHE A 41 -21.02 -2.35 6.27
C PHE A 41 -22.50 -2.05 6.56
N ASP A 42 -23.17 -3.01 7.18
CA ASP A 42 -24.53 -2.82 7.69
C ASP A 42 -24.59 -1.73 8.77
N HIS A 43 -25.76 -1.13 8.97
CA HIS A 43 -26.01 -0.05 9.93
C HIS A 43 -25.11 1.18 9.73
N ALA A 44 -25.11 1.76 8.53
CA ALA A 44 -24.27 2.91 8.14
C ALA A 44 -24.18 4.04 9.18
N ALA A 45 -25.30 4.42 9.81
CA ALA A 45 -25.31 5.47 10.84
C ALA A 45 -24.39 5.14 12.03
N PHE A 46 -24.33 3.88 12.46
CA PHE A 46 -23.39 3.46 13.51
C PHE A 46 -21.95 3.74 13.12
N TRP A 47 -21.56 3.37 11.89
CA TRP A 47 -20.21 3.57 11.40
C TRP A 47 -19.84 5.05 11.28
N VAL A 48 -20.76 5.90 10.84
CA VAL A 48 -20.59 7.36 10.80
C VAL A 48 -20.30 7.93 12.21
N TYR A 49 -21.11 7.57 13.21
CA TYR A 49 -20.85 8.04 14.58
C TYR A 49 -19.57 7.45 15.16
N PHE A 50 -19.29 6.18 14.89
CA PHE A 50 -18.07 5.51 15.35
C PHE A 50 -16.81 6.16 14.80
N THR A 51 -16.75 6.44 13.49
CA THR A 51 -15.63 7.17 12.89
C THR A 51 -15.52 8.59 13.45
N GLY A 52 -16.65 9.26 13.69
CA GLY A 52 -16.67 10.56 14.37
C GLY A 52 -16.01 10.53 15.77
N VAL A 53 -16.30 9.52 16.60
CA VAL A 53 -15.63 9.32 17.90
C VAL A 53 -14.14 9.08 17.70
N VAL A 54 -13.76 8.20 16.78
CA VAL A 54 -12.37 7.86 16.49
C VAL A 54 -11.57 9.10 16.08
N GLU A 55 -12.13 9.97 15.25
CA GLU A 55 -11.48 11.20 14.79
C GLU A 55 -11.25 12.21 15.93
N ILE A 56 -12.22 12.39 16.83
CA ILE A 56 -12.07 13.24 18.02
C ILE A 56 -10.99 12.67 18.95
N LEU A 57 -11.02 11.36 19.21
CA LEU A 57 -9.99 10.70 20.04
C LEU A 57 -8.60 10.81 19.41
N ALA A 58 -8.50 10.71 18.08
CA ALA A 58 -7.24 10.89 17.36
C ALA A 58 -6.76 12.35 17.40
N ALA A 59 -7.66 13.33 17.33
CA ALA A 59 -7.31 14.74 17.51
C ALA A 59 -6.68 14.97 18.90
N ILE A 60 -7.31 14.44 19.96
CA ILE A 60 -6.76 14.51 21.33
C ILE A 60 -5.44 13.73 21.42
N GLY A 61 -5.40 12.53 20.86
CA GLY A 61 -4.22 11.64 20.88
C GLY A 61 -2.99 12.27 20.24
N LEU A 62 -3.15 13.08 19.18
CA LEU A 62 -2.06 13.86 18.59
C LEU A 62 -1.53 14.96 19.50
N LEU A 63 -2.36 15.53 20.39
CA LEU A 63 -1.94 16.60 21.30
C LEU A 63 -1.29 16.07 22.59
N VAL A 64 -1.53 14.81 22.94
CA VAL A 64 -0.92 14.16 24.10
C VAL A 64 0.45 13.58 23.71
N PRO A 65 1.58 14.10 24.23
CA PRO A 65 2.92 13.69 23.78
C PRO A 65 3.18 12.18 23.86
N ARG A 66 2.59 11.50 24.86
CA ARG A 66 2.73 10.04 25.05
C ARG A 66 1.95 9.21 24.02
N LEU A 67 0.87 9.75 23.45
CA LEU A 67 0.00 9.05 22.50
C LEU A 67 0.24 9.48 21.05
N GLN A 68 0.88 10.63 20.83
CA GLN A 68 1.05 11.25 19.52
C GLN A 68 1.58 10.27 18.47
N ARG A 69 2.66 9.55 18.78
CA ARG A 69 3.33 8.67 17.82
C ARG A 69 2.46 7.50 17.39
N LEU A 70 1.81 6.84 18.35
CA LEU A 70 0.86 5.76 18.05
C LEU A 70 -0.31 6.31 17.22
N THR A 71 -0.86 7.44 17.66
CA THR A 71 -2.00 8.09 16.99
C THR A 71 -1.66 8.46 15.56
N ALA A 72 -0.47 9.00 15.30
CA ALA A 72 0.02 9.31 13.96
C ALA A 72 0.10 8.08 13.06
N TRP A 73 0.61 6.95 13.58
CA TRP A 73 0.65 5.68 12.84
C TRP A 73 -0.75 5.14 12.55
N VAL A 74 -1.62 5.10 13.56
CA VAL A 74 -3.02 4.69 13.40
C VAL A 74 -3.72 5.53 12.33
N LEU A 75 -3.51 6.86 12.35
CA LEU A 75 -4.08 7.77 11.37
C LEU A 75 -3.58 7.51 9.94
N VAL A 76 -2.30 7.18 9.74
CA VAL A 76 -1.79 6.80 8.40
C VAL A 76 -2.59 5.63 7.84
N PHE A 77 -2.79 4.56 8.63
CA PHE A 77 -3.54 3.39 8.18
C PHE A 77 -5.04 3.68 8.05
N TYR A 78 -5.62 4.41 9.00
CA TYR A 78 -7.02 4.82 8.97
C TYR A 78 -7.34 5.60 7.68
N PHE A 79 -6.54 6.61 7.33
CA PHE A 79 -6.77 7.39 6.12
C PHE A 79 -6.56 6.59 4.83
N ILE A 80 -5.67 5.60 4.82
CA ILE A 80 -5.52 4.67 3.68
C ILE A 80 -6.77 3.78 3.57
N ALA A 81 -7.28 3.28 4.70
CA ALA A 81 -8.47 2.43 4.74
C ALA A 81 -9.75 3.16 4.32
N LEU A 82 -9.79 4.49 4.36
CA LEU A 82 -10.90 5.31 3.85
C LEU A 82 -10.84 5.56 2.33
N LEU A 83 -9.72 5.33 1.67
CA LEU A 83 -9.59 5.55 0.22
C LEU A 83 -10.60 4.74 -0.62
N PRO A 84 -10.87 3.45 -0.33
CA PRO A 84 -11.89 2.69 -1.05
C PRO A 84 -13.26 3.35 -1.03
N ALA A 85 -13.70 3.90 0.12
CA ALA A 85 -14.97 4.61 0.23
C ALA A 85 -14.99 5.83 -0.71
N HIS A 86 -13.95 6.67 -0.70
CA HIS A 86 -13.88 7.82 -1.61
C HIS A 86 -13.88 7.44 -3.10
N ILE A 87 -13.23 6.32 -3.45
CA ILE A 87 -13.24 5.80 -4.83
C ILE A 87 -14.65 5.33 -5.20
N GLU A 88 -15.32 4.58 -4.32
CA GLU A 88 -16.67 4.10 -4.54
C GLU A 88 -17.66 5.25 -4.75
N MET A 89 -17.57 6.32 -3.96
CA MET A 89 -18.40 7.51 -4.16
C MET A 89 -18.20 8.17 -5.53
N LEU A 90 -16.96 8.23 -6.02
CA LEU A 90 -16.65 8.70 -7.37
C LEU A 90 -17.26 7.79 -8.45
N LEU A 91 -17.28 6.47 -8.23
CA LEU A 91 -17.80 5.50 -9.19
C LEU A 91 -19.33 5.50 -9.26
N ILE A 92 -20.00 5.63 -8.11
CA ILE A 92 -21.46 5.63 -7.99
C ILE A 92 -22.05 7.01 -8.32
N GLY A 93 -21.25 8.08 -8.28
CA GLY A 93 -21.70 9.45 -8.55
C GLY A 93 -22.51 10.04 -7.40
N HIS A 94 -22.16 9.67 -6.15
CA HIS A 94 -22.88 10.15 -4.98
C HIS A 94 -22.54 11.61 -4.65
N GLU A 95 -23.55 12.36 -4.21
CA GLU A 95 -23.42 13.74 -3.75
C GLU A 95 -22.95 13.79 -2.30
N ILE A 96 -22.05 14.73 -2.00
CA ILE A 96 -21.73 15.12 -0.63
C ILE A 96 -21.93 16.63 -0.51
N PHE A 97 -22.72 17.06 0.48
CA PHE A 97 -23.09 18.45 0.69
C PHE A 97 -23.67 19.10 -0.59
N GLY A 98 -24.44 18.34 -1.36
CA GLY A 98 -25.02 18.78 -2.64
C GLY A 98 -24.02 18.96 -3.79
N ILE A 99 -22.79 18.45 -3.67
CA ILE A 99 -21.77 18.49 -4.73
C ILE A 99 -21.60 17.10 -5.35
N SER A 100 -22.07 16.91 -6.59
CA SER A 100 -21.88 15.70 -7.42
C SER A 100 -20.75 15.82 -8.45
N ASP A 101 -20.06 16.96 -8.50
CA ASP A 101 -19.09 17.23 -9.56
C ASP A 101 -17.92 16.22 -9.56
N ARG A 102 -17.69 15.59 -10.72
CA ARG A 102 -16.66 14.56 -10.88
C ARG A 102 -15.26 15.10 -10.62
N THR A 103 -14.98 16.35 -11.01
CA THR A 103 -13.68 17.00 -10.78
C THR A 103 -13.45 17.18 -9.29
N PHE A 104 -14.46 17.61 -8.54
CA PHE A 104 -14.42 17.72 -7.08
C PHE A 104 -14.16 16.37 -6.41
N MET A 105 -14.83 15.30 -6.84
CA MET A 105 -14.65 13.96 -6.26
C MET A 105 -13.25 13.41 -6.51
N ILE A 106 -12.69 13.63 -7.71
CA ILE A 106 -11.28 13.32 -8.01
C ILE A 106 -10.35 14.14 -7.12
N ALA A 107 -10.60 15.45 -6.99
CA ALA A 107 -9.78 16.33 -6.16
C ALA A 107 -9.76 15.87 -4.70
N ARG A 108 -10.88 15.35 -4.16
CA ARG A 108 -10.95 14.79 -2.80
C ARG A 108 -10.06 13.57 -2.61
N ILE A 109 -10.03 12.64 -3.57
CA ILE A 109 -9.15 11.47 -3.51
C ILE A 109 -7.68 11.91 -3.44
N PHE A 110 -7.27 12.88 -4.26
CA PHE A 110 -5.91 13.44 -4.17
C PHE A 110 -5.68 14.22 -2.88
N PHE A 111 -6.68 14.98 -2.42
CA PHE A 111 -6.60 15.72 -1.17
C PHE A 111 -6.42 14.80 0.04
N GLN A 112 -6.95 13.57 0.01
CA GLN A 112 -6.73 12.55 1.04
C GLN A 112 -5.25 12.21 1.27
N LEU A 113 -4.37 12.45 0.29
CA LEU A 113 -2.93 12.29 0.45
C LEU A 113 -2.32 13.31 1.42
N VAL A 114 -2.95 14.48 1.57
CA VAL A 114 -2.51 15.55 2.48
C VAL A 114 -2.57 15.12 3.95
N PRO A 115 -3.71 14.69 4.52
CA PRO A 115 -3.76 14.23 5.90
C PRO A 115 -2.91 12.98 6.15
N ILE A 116 -2.76 12.07 5.16
CA ILE A 116 -1.80 10.94 5.23
C ILE A 116 -0.37 11.48 5.42
N CYS A 117 0.05 12.44 4.60
CA CYS A 117 1.37 13.06 4.71
C CYS A 117 1.56 13.81 6.04
N MET A 118 0.52 14.48 6.54
CA MET A 118 0.55 15.19 7.81
C MET A 118 0.67 14.22 8.98
N ALA A 119 -0.08 13.12 8.98
CA ALA A 119 0.00 12.05 9.97
C ALA A 119 1.38 11.41 9.94
N TRP A 120 1.88 11.07 8.75
CA TRP A 120 3.24 10.55 8.55
C TRP A 120 4.28 11.47 9.19
N LYS A 121 4.27 12.77 8.88
CA LYS A 121 5.23 13.73 9.45
C LYS A 121 5.08 13.88 10.97
N SER A 122 3.87 13.75 11.50
CA SER A 122 3.57 13.91 12.93
C SER A 122 4.06 12.73 13.79
N ARG A 123 4.52 11.62 13.19
CA ARG A 123 5.12 10.49 13.92
C ARG A 123 6.53 10.79 14.46
N GLU A 124 7.24 11.75 13.86
CA GLU A 124 8.57 12.14 14.30
C GLU A 124 8.46 12.92 15.63
N THR A 125 8.79 12.28 16.75
CA THR A 125 8.79 12.93 18.07
C THR A 125 10.11 12.73 18.79
N ASP A 126 10.65 13.81 19.38
CA ASP A 126 11.83 13.78 20.25
C ASP A 126 11.53 13.19 21.65
N ALA A 127 10.25 12.96 21.98
CA ALA A 127 9.82 12.71 23.36
C ALA A 127 9.98 11.25 23.86
N GLY A 128 10.35 10.30 23.01
CA GLY A 128 10.33 8.87 23.36
C GLY A 128 8.91 8.37 23.60
N GLY A 129 8.41 7.47 22.75
CA GLY A 129 7.07 6.93 22.91
C GLY A 129 7.02 5.86 24.00
N ILE A 130 5.84 5.53 24.51
CA ILE A 130 5.63 4.31 25.32
C ILE A 130 5.67 3.03 24.46
N TRP A 131 5.94 3.14 23.16
CA TRP A 131 5.85 2.06 22.17
C TRP A 131 7.22 1.76 21.55
N PRO A 132 8.12 1.01 22.25
CA PRO A 132 9.49 0.74 21.78
C PRO A 132 9.56 0.11 20.38
N ALA A 133 8.56 -0.70 20.01
CA ALA A 133 8.49 -1.31 18.69
C ALA A 133 8.32 -0.27 17.57
N LEU A 134 7.47 0.74 17.76
CA LEU A 134 7.28 1.84 16.80
C LEU A 134 8.54 2.71 16.72
N ASP A 135 9.19 2.94 17.87
CA ASP A 135 10.44 3.68 17.95
C ASP A 135 11.56 3.00 17.15
N HIS A 136 11.69 1.67 17.31
CA HIS A 136 12.63 0.86 16.54
C HIS A 136 12.30 0.87 15.04
N PHE A 137 11.02 0.70 14.69
CA PHE A 137 10.59 0.67 13.30
C PHE A 137 10.85 1.99 12.57
N ASP A 138 10.53 3.13 13.19
CA ASP A 138 10.83 4.44 12.62
C ASP A 138 12.34 4.71 12.50
N LYS A 139 13.15 4.22 13.45
CA LYS A 139 14.60 4.29 13.34
C LYS A 139 15.09 3.51 12.12
N LEU A 140 14.60 2.29 11.93
CA LEU A 140 14.89 1.49 10.73
C LEU A 140 14.44 2.19 9.44
N LEU A 141 13.24 2.76 9.42
CA LEU A 141 12.73 3.52 8.28
C LEU A 141 13.59 4.76 7.99
N LYS A 142 14.02 5.48 9.02
CA LYS A 142 14.84 6.68 8.87
C LYS A 142 16.25 6.35 8.39
N GLU A 143 16.91 5.36 9.00
CA GLU A 143 18.19 4.83 8.54
C GLU A 143 18.09 4.35 7.08
N ARG A 144 16.97 3.72 6.73
CA ARG A 144 16.71 3.31 5.36
C ARG A 144 16.55 4.49 4.40
N TRP A 145 15.80 5.52 4.81
CA TRP A 145 15.45 6.68 3.98
C TRP A 145 16.63 7.64 3.77
N GLU A 146 17.54 7.72 4.76
CA GLU A 146 18.78 8.50 4.67
C GLU A 146 19.82 7.83 3.75
N GLN A 147 19.71 6.52 3.52
CA GLN A 147 20.51 5.83 2.51
C GLN A 147 19.82 5.84 1.15
N PRO A 148 20.43 6.40 0.09
CA PRO A 148 19.83 6.35 -1.23
C PRO A 148 19.58 4.89 -1.63
N LEU A 149 18.34 4.57 -1.99
CA LEU A 149 18.02 3.28 -2.58
C LEU A 149 18.91 3.08 -3.81
N SER A 150 19.56 1.91 -3.91
CA SER A 150 20.22 1.53 -5.15
C SER A 150 19.15 1.51 -6.26
N TRP A 151 19.54 1.72 -7.51
CA TRP A 151 18.57 1.66 -8.61
C TRP A 151 17.83 0.31 -8.64
N HIS A 152 18.51 -0.79 -8.28
CA HIS A 152 17.88 -2.10 -8.15
C HIS A 152 16.86 -2.13 -7.02
N SER A 153 17.17 -1.53 -5.85
CA SER A 153 16.22 -1.48 -4.73
C SER A 153 14.97 -0.67 -5.09
N ARG A 154 15.12 0.43 -5.84
CA ARG A 154 13.98 1.23 -6.33
C ARG A 154 13.09 0.40 -7.24
N TRP A 155 13.70 -0.36 -8.15
CA TRP A 155 12.99 -1.22 -9.08
C TRP A 155 12.35 -2.43 -8.39
N LEU A 156 13.01 -2.99 -7.37
CA LEU A 156 12.46 -4.07 -6.53
C LEU A 156 11.29 -3.56 -5.67
N PHE A 157 11.35 -2.31 -5.20
CA PHE A 157 10.24 -1.67 -4.51
C PHE A 157 9.06 -1.36 -5.45
N ALA A 158 9.33 -1.00 -6.71
CA ALA A 158 8.31 -0.87 -7.74
C ALA A 158 7.65 -2.24 -8.05
N ALA A 159 8.45 -3.31 -8.17
CA ALA A 159 7.96 -4.67 -8.28
C ALA A 159 7.08 -5.05 -7.08
N ALA A 160 7.46 -4.66 -5.86
CA ALA A 160 6.66 -4.92 -4.66
C ALA A 160 5.25 -4.34 -4.78
N TRP A 161 5.13 -3.06 -5.09
CA TRP A 161 3.83 -2.39 -5.26
C TRP A 161 3.01 -2.96 -6.41
N TYR A 162 3.66 -3.26 -7.54
CA TYR A 162 3.00 -3.91 -8.66
C TYR A 162 2.41 -5.26 -8.24
N ASN A 163 3.19 -6.12 -7.57
CA ASN A 163 2.74 -7.47 -7.21
C ASN A 163 1.66 -7.46 -6.11
N ILE A 164 1.72 -6.52 -5.16
CA ILE A 164 0.64 -6.31 -4.17
C ILE A 164 -0.65 -5.89 -4.90
N GLY A 165 -0.57 -4.90 -5.79
CA GLY A 165 -1.72 -4.41 -6.55
C GLY A 165 -2.30 -5.49 -7.48
N PHE A 166 -1.44 -6.22 -8.19
CA PHE A 166 -1.83 -7.35 -9.03
C PHE A 166 -2.49 -8.45 -8.21
N GLY A 167 -1.92 -8.82 -7.07
CA GLY A 167 -2.48 -9.85 -6.20
C GLY A 167 -3.85 -9.46 -5.66
N PHE A 168 -4.00 -8.21 -5.21
CA PHE A 168 -5.30 -7.66 -4.80
C PHE A 168 -6.31 -7.73 -5.95
N TRP A 169 -5.94 -7.24 -7.13
CA TRP A 169 -6.81 -7.26 -8.31
C TRP A 169 -7.21 -8.68 -8.74
N ALA A 170 -6.26 -9.60 -8.80
CA ALA A 170 -6.49 -11.00 -9.20
C ALA A 170 -7.38 -11.76 -8.21
N VAL A 171 -7.31 -11.43 -6.92
CA VAL A 171 -8.16 -12.03 -5.87
C VAL A 171 -9.58 -11.47 -5.92
N ILE A 172 -9.73 -10.14 -6.03
CA ILE A 172 -11.05 -9.48 -5.95
C ILE A 172 -11.82 -9.54 -7.28
N PHE A 173 -11.12 -9.48 -8.42
CA PHE A 173 -11.74 -9.39 -9.75
C PHE A 173 -11.27 -10.52 -10.70
N PRO A 174 -11.40 -11.81 -10.34
CA PRO A 174 -10.88 -12.91 -11.16
C PRO A 174 -11.53 -12.98 -12.55
N GLN A 175 -12.84 -12.72 -12.66
CA GLN A 175 -13.57 -12.74 -13.94
C GLN A 175 -12.97 -11.76 -14.96
N GLN A 176 -12.57 -10.57 -14.49
CA GLN A 176 -12.00 -9.53 -15.34
C GLN A 176 -10.67 -10.01 -15.94
N ALA A 177 -9.85 -10.69 -15.15
CA ALA A 177 -8.59 -11.25 -15.61
C ALA A 177 -8.79 -12.31 -16.69
N PHE A 178 -9.80 -13.17 -16.54
CA PHE A 178 -10.11 -14.22 -17.52
C PHE A 178 -10.51 -13.61 -18.87
N GLN A 179 -11.34 -12.57 -18.86
CA GLN A 179 -11.75 -11.85 -20.06
C GLN A 179 -10.58 -11.14 -20.75
N LEU A 180 -9.73 -10.46 -19.97
CA LEU A 180 -8.59 -9.70 -20.47
C LEU A 180 -7.52 -10.57 -21.13
N PHE A 181 -7.28 -11.76 -20.58
CA PHE A 181 -6.21 -12.65 -21.05
C PHE A 181 -6.70 -13.83 -21.88
N GLY A 182 -8.02 -13.89 -22.16
CA GLY A 182 -8.64 -14.95 -22.94
C GLY A 182 -8.44 -16.34 -22.31
N LEU A 183 -8.60 -16.44 -21.00
CA LEU A 183 -8.57 -17.72 -20.29
C LEU A 183 -9.88 -18.47 -20.47
N ASP A 184 -9.80 -19.80 -20.45
CA ASP A 184 -10.97 -20.67 -20.52
C ASP A 184 -11.97 -20.37 -19.38
N PRO A 185 -13.21 -19.96 -19.69
CA PRO A 185 -14.25 -19.71 -18.70
C PRO A 185 -14.57 -20.89 -17.78
N ASP A 186 -14.31 -22.13 -18.22
CA ASP A 186 -14.56 -23.34 -17.44
C ASP A 186 -13.44 -23.59 -16.40
N THR A 187 -12.32 -22.87 -16.49
CA THR A 187 -11.25 -22.99 -15.50
C THR A 187 -11.69 -22.42 -14.16
N PRO A 188 -11.56 -23.16 -13.05
CA PRO A 188 -11.97 -22.67 -11.74
C PRO A 188 -11.24 -21.40 -11.31
N HIS A 189 -11.99 -20.34 -10.98
CA HIS A 189 -11.44 -19.04 -10.59
C HIS A 189 -10.52 -19.10 -9.37
N PHE A 190 -10.74 -20.05 -8.45
CA PHE A 190 -9.93 -20.17 -7.23
C PHE A 190 -8.45 -20.43 -7.54
N LEU A 191 -8.13 -21.07 -8.67
CA LEU A 191 -6.75 -21.30 -9.09
C LEU A 191 -6.05 -19.98 -9.39
N TRP A 192 -6.72 -19.08 -10.12
CA TRP A 192 -6.24 -17.75 -10.42
C TRP A 192 -6.12 -16.87 -9.16
N GLN A 193 -7.12 -16.91 -8.29
CA GLN A 193 -7.07 -16.18 -7.03
C GLN A 193 -5.93 -16.68 -6.13
N THR A 194 -5.64 -17.99 -6.14
CA THR A 194 -4.49 -18.57 -5.42
C THR A 194 -3.17 -18.04 -5.97
N ILE A 195 -3.01 -17.97 -7.30
CA ILE A 195 -1.85 -17.35 -7.94
C ILE A 195 -1.74 -15.88 -7.54
N GLY A 196 -2.84 -15.13 -7.61
CA GLY A 196 -2.91 -13.72 -7.19
C GLY A 196 -2.46 -13.53 -5.74
N MET A 197 -2.94 -14.36 -4.83
CA MET A 197 -2.56 -14.33 -3.42
C MET A 197 -1.05 -14.57 -3.23
N ILE A 198 -0.49 -15.61 -3.86
CA ILE A 198 0.94 -15.94 -3.78
C ILE A 198 1.77 -14.78 -4.32
N VAL A 199 1.40 -14.20 -5.46
CA VAL A 199 2.08 -13.04 -6.06
C VAL A 199 2.00 -11.83 -5.14
N GLY A 200 0.83 -11.57 -4.53
CA GLY A 200 0.65 -10.50 -3.55
C GLY A 200 1.56 -10.65 -2.33
N VAL A 201 1.66 -11.86 -1.76
CA VAL A 201 2.57 -12.17 -0.65
C VAL A 201 4.03 -11.96 -1.04
N TYR A 202 4.44 -12.39 -2.24
CA TYR A 202 5.78 -12.09 -2.75
C TYR A 202 6.03 -10.59 -2.87
N GLY A 203 5.01 -9.80 -3.20
CA GLY A 203 5.08 -8.34 -3.19
C GLY A 203 5.54 -7.78 -1.83
N PHE A 204 5.00 -8.27 -0.72
CA PHE A 204 5.49 -7.91 0.62
C PHE A 204 6.94 -8.36 0.85
N GLY A 205 7.30 -9.57 0.40
CA GLY A 205 8.67 -10.06 0.43
C GLY A 205 9.63 -9.12 -0.31
N TYR A 206 9.25 -8.64 -1.49
CA TYR A 206 10.05 -7.69 -2.28
C TYR A 206 10.16 -6.33 -1.59
N ALA A 207 9.09 -5.85 -0.92
CA ALA A 207 9.16 -4.61 -0.15
C ALA A 207 10.20 -4.71 0.97
N VAL A 208 10.20 -5.82 1.72
CA VAL A 208 11.20 -6.11 2.76
C VAL A 208 12.60 -6.23 2.15
N ALA A 209 12.73 -6.96 1.05
CA ALA A 209 14.01 -7.15 0.39
C ALA A 209 14.58 -5.84 -0.19
N ALA A 210 13.75 -4.92 -0.68
CA ALA A 210 14.17 -3.60 -1.14
C ALA A 210 14.75 -2.71 -0.03
N LEU A 211 14.45 -2.99 1.25
CA LEU A 211 15.06 -2.30 2.38
C LEU A 211 16.55 -2.66 2.51
N ASN A 212 16.91 -3.91 2.27
CA ASN A 212 18.31 -4.36 2.26
C ASN A 212 18.48 -5.55 1.31
N GLU A 213 18.69 -5.24 0.03
CA GLU A 213 18.69 -6.21 -1.07
C GLU A 213 19.77 -7.29 -0.95
N GLN A 214 20.88 -6.97 -0.29
CA GLN A 214 21.99 -7.91 -0.08
C GLN A 214 21.76 -8.81 1.14
N LYS A 215 21.11 -8.30 2.21
CA LYS A 215 20.77 -9.09 3.40
C LYS A 215 19.66 -10.10 3.10
N HIS A 216 18.70 -9.72 2.26
CA HIS A 216 17.50 -10.49 1.96
C HIS A 216 17.59 -11.23 0.62
N ILE A 217 18.80 -11.63 0.22
CA ILE A 217 19.03 -12.29 -1.06
C ILE A 217 18.18 -13.56 -1.29
N PRO A 218 17.82 -14.40 -0.28
CA PRO A 218 17.01 -15.57 -0.55
C PRO A 218 15.62 -15.21 -1.11
N ILE A 219 15.04 -14.11 -0.64
CA ILE A 219 13.75 -13.62 -1.14
C ILE A 219 13.87 -13.15 -2.60
N VAL A 220 14.96 -12.44 -2.92
CA VAL A 220 15.23 -11.99 -4.29
C VAL A 220 15.48 -13.18 -5.22
N LEU A 221 16.18 -14.22 -4.76
CA LEU A 221 16.44 -15.45 -5.53
C LEU A 221 15.16 -16.22 -5.81
N VAL A 222 14.32 -16.45 -4.79
CA VAL A 222 13.02 -17.12 -4.97
C VAL A 222 12.14 -16.34 -5.94
N GLY A 223 12.12 -15.00 -5.81
CA GLY A 223 11.40 -14.15 -6.75
C GLY A 223 11.95 -14.20 -8.18
N LEU A 224 13.27 -14.23 -8.34
CA LEU A 224 13.91 -14.39 -9.65
C LEU A 224 13.56 -15.74 -10.30
N LEU A 225 13.54 -16.83 -9.52
CA LEU A 225 13.12 -18.14 -10.02
C LEU A 225 11.69 -18.12 -10.52
N GLY A 226 10.76 -17.55 -9.74
CA GLY A 226 9.37 -17.37 -10.19
C GLY A 226 9.28 -16.60 -11.50
N LYS A 227 10.07 -15.52 -11.62
CA LYS A 227 10.13 -14.68 -12.82
C LYS A 227 10.75 -15.35 -14.03
N ILE A 228 11.59 -16.36 -13.85
CA ILE A 228 12.14 -17.18 -14.94
C ILE A 228 11.14 -18.25 -15.36
N PHE A 229 10.49 -18.91 -14.39
CA PHE A 229 9.55 -19.99 -14.69
C PHE A 229 8.23 -19.51 -15.30
N GLY A 230 7.78 -18.29 -15.00
CA GLY A 230 6.58 -17.70 -15.61
C GLY A 230 6.64 -17.65 -17.14
N PRO A 231 7.63 -16.97 -17.75
CA PRO A 231 7.81 -16.94 -19.20
C PRO A 231 8.05 -18.32 -19.84
N ILE A 232 8.77 -19.23 -19.16
CA ILE A 232 8.97 -20.60 -19.66
C ILE A 232 7.64 -21.35 -19.71
N GLY A 233 6.84 -21.26 -18.64
CA GLY A 233 5.50 -21.83 -18.57
C GLY A 233 4.60 -21.27 -19.66
N PHE A 234 4.60 -19.94 -19.84
CA PHE A 234 3.86 -19.26 -20.90
C PHE A 234 4.20 -19.80 -22.29
N VAL A 235 5.49 -19.91 -22.63
CA VAL A 235 5.92 -20.43 -23.94
C VAL A 235 5.38 -21.85 -24.15
N PHE A 236 5.50 -22.71 -23.15
CA PHE A 236 5.00 -24.08 -23.23
C PHE A 236 3.48 -24.15 -23.44
N THR A 237 2.70 -23.46 -22.61
CA THR A 237 1.23 -23.47 -22.68
C THR A 237 0.69 -22.76 -23.92
N PHE A 238 1.37 -21.72 -24.39
CA PHE A 238 1.00 -21.02 -25.62
C PHE A 238 1.13 -21.94 -26.85
N PHE A 239 2.22 -22.70 -26.96
CA PHE A 239 2.41 -23.64 -28.06
C PHE A 239 1.49 -24.87 -28.00
N ASN A 240 0.96 -25.20 -26.82
CA ASN A 240 -0.06 -26.24 -26.68
C ASN A 240 -1.47 -25.75 -27.05
N GLY A 241 -1.67 -24.45 -27.23
CA GLY A 241 -2.98 -23.85 -27.53
C GLY A 241 -3.85 -23.58 -26.30
N ASP A 242 -3.31 -23.72 -25.09
CA ASP A 242 -4.05 -23.55 -23.83
C ASP A 242 -4.29 -22.08 -23.47
N ILE A 243 -3.43 -21.17 -23.96
CA ILE A 243 -3.51 -19.73 -23.68
C ILE A 243 -3.25 -18.90 -24.93
N THR A 244 -3.78 -17.68 -24.95
CA THR A 244 -3.65 -16.76 -26.08
C THR A 244 -2.39 -15.89 -25.99
N LEU A 245 -1.99 -15.26 -27.11
CA LEU A 245 -0.87 -14.32 -27.14
C LEU A 245 -1.11 -13.09 -26.24
N SER A 246 -2.37 -12.74 -25.96
CA SER A 246 -2.73 -11.64 -25.06
C SER A 246 -2.20 -11.87 -23.63
N PHE A 247 -2.08 -13.13 -23.21
CA PHE A 247 -1.46 -13.52 -21.94
C PHE A 247 0.03 -13.13 -21.90
N GLY A 248 0.69 -12.97 -23.05
CA GLY A 248 2.08 -12.48 -23.13
C GLY A 248 2.26 -11.06 -22.60
N ILE A 249 1.23 -10.21 -22.64
CA ILE A 249 1.25 -8.88 -22.03
C ILE A 249 1.37 -9.00 -20.51
N LEU A 250 0.64 -9.95 -19.92
CA LEU A 250 0.75 -10.24 -18.49
C LEU A 250 2.17 -10.66 -18.14
N ILE A 251 2.78 -11.57 -18.90
CA ILE A 251 4.16 -12.04 -18.66
C ILE A 251 5.18 -10.91 -18.74
N LEU A 252 5.00 -9.98 -19.68
CA LEU A 252 5.87 -8.81 -19.78
C LEU A 252 5.87 -8.02 -18.47
N PHE A 253 4.68 -7.67 -17.96
CA PHE A 253 4.54 -6.82 -16.76
C PHE A 253 4.68 -7.58 -15.44
N ASN A 254 4.36 -8.87 -15.39
CA ASN A 254 4.51 -9.68 -14.19
C ASN A 254 5.97 -10.12 -14.00
N ASP A 255 6.68 -10.44 -15.08
CA ASP A 255 7.99 -11.09 -15.01
C ASP A 255 9.12 -10.26 -15.65
N LEU A 256 9.06 -10.04 -16.96
CA LEU A 256 10.22 -9.65 -17.76
C LEU A 256 10.77 -8.26 -17.43
N ILE A 257 9.91 -7.26 -17.21
CA ILE A 257 10.36 -5.87 -16.94
C ILE A 257 11.16 -5.73 -15.63
N TRP A 258 11.09 -6.74 -14.76
CA TRP A 258 11.77 -6.73 -13.47
C TRP A 258 13.15 -7.39 -13.51
N TYR A 259 13.47 -8.12 -14.58
CA TYR A 259 14.72 -8.87 -14.74
C TYR A 259 15.98 -8.04 -14.43
N PRO A 260 16.14 -6.80 -14.94
CA PRO A 260 17.37 -6.04 -14.72
C PRO A 260 17.72 -5.88 -13.25
N ALA A 261 16.72 -5.67 -12.40
CA ALA A 261 16.91 -5.47 -10.97
C ALA A 261 17.21 -6.78 -10.24
N PHE A 262 16.41 -7.82 -10.49
CA PHE A 262 16.57 -9.13 -9.83
C PHE A 262 17.91 -9.78 -10.20
N PHE A 263 18.26 -9.80 -11.50
CA PHE A 263 19.57 -10.29 -11.95
C PHE A 263 20.71 -9.43 -11.42
N GLY A 264 20.59 -8.10 -11.45
CA GLY A 264 21.63 -7.20 -10.97
C GLY A 264 21.93 -7.36 -9.47
N ILE A 265 20.90 -7.56 -8.64
CA ILE A 265 21.06 -7.83 -7.19
C ILE A 265 21.77 -9.16 -6.98
N CYS A 266 21.33 -10.22 -7.66
CA CYS A 266 21.92 -11.55 -7.56
C CYS A 266 23.38 -11.55 -8.02
N PHE A 267 23.66 -10.93 -9.18
CA PHE A 267 25.01 -10.81 -9.71
C PHE A 267 25.95 -10.08 -8.73
N ARG A 268 25.52 -8.96 -8.15
CA ARG A 268 26.32 -8.22 -7.15
C ARG A 268 26.58 -9.05 -5.90
N PHE A 269 25.59 -9.81 -5.44
CA PHE A 269 25.71 -10.66 -4.27
C PHE A 269 26.76 -11.77 -4.49
N PHE A 270 26.70 -12.47 -5.62
CA PHE A 270 27.66 -13.51 -5.98
C PHE A 270 29.06 -12.96 -6.26
N ARG A 271 29.16 -11.82 -6.94
CA ARG A 271 30.45 -11.16 -7.23
C ARG A 271 31.18 -10.73 -5.96
N ASN A 272 30.44 -10.32 -4.92
CA ASN A 272 31.02 -9.83 -3.67
C ASN A 272 31.42 -10.97 -2.69
N GLY A 273 31.27 -12.24 -3.07
CA GLY A 273 31.73 -13.41 -2.27
C GLY A 273 31.03 -13.58 -0.91
N SER A 274 29.90 -12.91 -0.71
CA SER A 274 29.27 -12.75 0.60
C SER A 274 28.63 -14.04 1.15
N MET A 275 28.32 -15.03 0.31
CA MET A 275 27.86 -16.35 0.75
C MET A 275 29.00 -17.25 1.23
N LEU A 276 30.15 -17.26 0.53
CA LEU A 276 31.29 -18.10 0.92
C LEU A 276 31.97 -17.60 2.21
N LYS A 277 32.02 -16.28 2.43
CA LYS A 277 32.58 -15.68 3.66
C LYS A 277 31.70 -15.79 4.91
N ARG A 278 30.45 -16.24 4.79
CA ARG A 278 29.51 -16.42 5.91
C ARG A 278 29.26 -17.88 6.28
N LEU A 279 29.70 -18.80 5.42
CA LEU A 279 29.58 -20.25 5.61
C LEU A 279 30.92 -20.92 5.96
N ILE A 280 32.02 -20.15 5.96
CA ILE A 280 33.37 -20.51 6.43
C ILE A 280 33.69 -19.57 7.58
#